data_AF-A0A9J7L3J7-F1
#
_entry.id   AF-A0A9J7L3J7-F1
#
_cell.length_a   1.000
_cell.length_b   1.000
_cell.length_c   1.000
_cell.angle_alpha   90.00
_cell.angle_beta   90.00
_cell.angle_gamma   90.00
#
_symmetry.space_group_name_H-M   'P 1'
#
loop_
_entity.id
_entity.type
_entity.pdbx_description
1 polymer ?
#
loop_
_entity_poly.entity_id
_entity_poly.type
_entity_poly.pdbx_seq_one_letter_code
_entity_poly.pdbx_strand_id
1 'polypeptide(L)'
;MYDRIHISDVWLEPDPSWVVDSAGTPWVFNGQTYDAAKALDGDTGTFWNPQGTDRNYNNWYIVLDLTAPHTITRVAVNNYGDTDHDIAAFTLQKSQGGSPYNWEDVVTVTNVQGGTDQRQEFGEFQGTARYWRFLITETYWGWQPWLRELDFYGVTMGFSVRAQSYAYDDPGFLDGPYGETTYIVVDGQKSKIDEGLKRGHQVFVLNEQTGQVVNKADFDTYGDAEAATKMEAFLGNVAQGRIIVVVVHDSGEQAGGQSSLAPYGSTVTRLGHRESYAMITKKGPKPSWFVEKRSALRAGPTIVEAFIPTGR
;
A
#
# COMPACT_ATOMS: atom_id res chain seq x y z
N MET A 1 12.82 -14.59 -19.90
CA MET A 1 11.52 -14.53 -19.21
C MET A 1 11.37 -13.07 -18.79
N TYR A 2 10.47 -12.32 -19.42
CA TYR A 2 10.32 -10.89 -19.12
C TYR A 2 9.61 -10.74 -17.77
N ASP A 3 10.25 -10.04 -16.83
CA ASP A 3 9.59 -9.54 -15.61
C ASP A 3 8.40 -8.69 -16.04
N ARG A 4 7.19 -9.14 -15.71
CA ARG A 4 5.99 -8.32 -15.84
C ARG A 4 5.87 -7.53 -14.56
N ILE A 5 6.49 -6.36 -14.53
CA ILE A 5 6.23 -5.36 -13.51
C ILE A 5 5.20 -4.41 -14.13
N HIS A 6 4.04 -4.29 -13.50
CA HIS A 6 3.04 -3.30 -13.88
C HIS A 6 3.40 -1.95 -13.25
N ILE A 7 3.31 -0.92 -14.09
CA ILE A 7 3.40 0.49 -13.73
C ILE A 7 1.96 0.91 -13.44
N SER A 8 1.64 1.18 -12.18
CA SER A 8 0.38 1.83 -11.81
C SER A 8 0.66 3.26 -11.39
N ASP A 9 -0.10 4.19 -11.97
CA ASP A 9 -0.10 5.59 -11.56
C ASP A 9 -1.11 5.75 -10.40
N VAL A 10 -0.64 6.21 -9.25
CA VAL A 10 -1.47 6.34 -8.05
C VAL A 10 -1.00 7.50 -7.17
N TRP A 11 -1.92 8.08 -6.39
CA TRP A 11 -1.54 8.92 -5.26
C TRP A 11 -0.94 8.01 -4.19
N LEU A 12 0.31 8.28 -3.80
CA LEU A 12 0.97 7.53 -2.75
C LEU A 12 0.20 7.75 -1.43
N GLU A 13 0.05 6.69 -0.64
CA GLU A 13 -0.56 6.78 0.68
C GLU A 13 0.30 7.72 1.55
N PRO A 14 -0.28 8.79 2.15
CA PRO A 14 0.47 9.69 3.01
C PRO A 14 1.08 8.92 4.19
N ASP A 15 2.36 9.15 4.45
CA ASP A 15 3.09 8.51 5.54
C ASP A 15 3.90 9.56 6.32
N PRO A 16 3.48 9.91 7.54
CA PRO A 16 4.18 10.87 8.38
C PRO A 16 5.62 10.45 8.72
N SER A 17 5.94 9.15 8.64
CA SER A 17 7.27 8.63 8.92
C SER A 17 8.30 8.94 7.84
N TRP A 18 7.87 9.41 6.65
CA TRP A 18 8.79 9.85 5.61
C TRP A 18 9.53 11.14 5.97
N VAL A 19 8.99 11.97 6.87
CA VAL A 19 9.63 13.22 7.27
C VAL A 19 10.90 12.94 8.06
N VAL A 20 12.06 13.26 7.47
CA VAL A 20 13.38 13.08 8.09
C VAL A 20 14.05 14.38 8.50
N ASP A 21 13.62 15.52 7.94
CA ASP A 21 14.09 16.86 8.32
C ASP A 21 13.08 17.92 7.87
N SER A 22 13.04 19.08 8.53
CA SER A 22 12.20 20.20 8.13
C SER A 22 12.71 21.55 8.66
N ALA A 23 12.37 22.63 7.98
CA ALA A 23 12.73 23.98 8.41
C ALA A 23 11.97 24.42 9.68
N GLY A 24 12.62 25.26 10.48
CA GLY A 24 12.01 25.89 11.65
C GLY A 24 11.81 24.94 12.82
N THR A 25 11.04 25.40 13.80
CA THR A 25 10.66 24.65 15.00
C THR A 25 9.14 24.48 15.01
N PRO A 26 8.59 23.32 15.38
CA PRO A 26 7.15 23.11 15.29
C PRO A 26 6.40 24.01 16.28
N TRP A 27 5.28 24.58 15.84
CA TRP A 27 4.34 25.24 16.75
C TRP A 27 3.69 24.21 17.68
N VAL A 28 3.60 24.54 18.97
CA VAL A 28 2.93 23.71 19.97
C VAL A 28 1.82 24.51 20.62
N PHE A 29 0.60 23.97 20.60
CA PHE A 29 -0.57 24.60 21.19
C PHE A 29 -1.46 23.57 21.86
N ASN A 30 -1.83 23.84 23.12
CA ASN A 30 -2.63 22.94 23.94
C ASN A 30 -2.11 21.49 23.98
N GLY A 31 -0.78 21.30 23.92
CA GLY A 31 -0.13 19.99 23.92
C GLY A 31 -0.11 19.27 22.57
N GLN A 32 -0.67 19.86 21.51
CA GLN A 32 -0.56 19.37 20.13
C GLN A 32 0.62 20.03 19.42
N THR A 33 1.41 19.22 18.72
CA THR A 33 2.55 19.63 17.90
C THR A 33 2.14 19.70 16.43
N TYR A 34 2.48 20.80 15.76
CA TYR A 34 2.18 21.08 14.35
C TYR A 34 3.49 21.06 13.52
N ASP A 35 4.16 19.90 13.51
CA ASP A 35 5.39 19.63 12.78
C ASP A 35 5.12 19.23 11.32
N ALA A 36 6.18 18.98 10.55
CA ALA A 36 6.05 18.68 9.12
C ALA A 36 5.32 17.34 8.85
N ALA A 37 5.29 16.43 9.81
CA ALA A 37 4.51 15.19 9.74
C ALA A 37 3.00 15.46 9.62
N LYS A 38 2.52 16.62 10.08
CA LYS A 38 1.13 17.07 9.90
C LYS A 38 0.75 17.42 8.46
N ALA A 39 1.72 17.55 7.56
CA ALA A 39 1.44 17.71 6.14
C ALA A 39 1.38 16.35 5.39
N LEU A 40 1.57 15.22 6.07
CA LEU A 40 1.55 13.88 5.46
C LEU A 40 0.73 12.87 6.28
N ASP A 41 -0.18 13.33 7.14
CA ASP A 41 -1.02 12.44 7.97
C ASP A 41 -2.43 12.19 7.40
N GLY A 42 -2.77 12.84 6.27
CA GLY A 42 -4.07 12.70 5.61
C GLY A 42 -5.22 13.37 6.38
N ASP A 43 -4.93 14.14 7.43
CA ASP A 43 -5.88 14.93 8.19
C ASP A 43 -5.79 16.43 7.85
N THR A 44 -6.62 16.84 6.88
CA THR A 44 -6.81 18.26 6.48
C THR A 44 -7.29 19.19 7.60
N GLY A 45 -7.60 18.68 8.80
CA GLY A 45 -7.85 19.46 10.02
C GLY A 45 -6.58 19.86 10.78
N THR A 46 -5.43 19.30 10.43
CA THR A 46 -4.11 19.65 10.96
C THR A 46 -3.25 20.32 9.89
N PHE A 47 -2.08 20.83 10.28
CA PHE A 47 -1.16 21.51 9.37
C PHE A 47 0.25 21.58 9.94
N TRP A 48 1.23 21.71 9.06
CA TRP A 48 2.59 22.08 9.43
C TRP A 48 2.68 23.60 9.67
N ASN A 49 3.31 24.00 10.77
CA ASN A 49 3.54 25.40 11.13
C ASN A 49 4.97 25.61 11.67
N PRO A 50 5.96 25.90 10.79
CA PRO A 50 7.36 26.04 11.18
C PRO A 50 7.65 27.44 11.75
N GLN A 51 7.83 27.53 13.05
CA GLN A 51 8.20 28.73 13.80
C GLN A 51 9.71 28.99 13.82
N GLY A 52 10.11 30.17 14.30
CA GLY A 52 11.52 30.52 14.49
C GLY A 52 12.26 30.86 13.19
N THR A 53 11.52 31.15 12.12
CA THR A 53 12.04 31.65 10.85
C THR A 53 11.67 33.12 10.69
N ASP A 54 12.53 33.90 10.02
CA ASP A 54 12.24 35.29 9.70
C ASP A 54 11.09 35.43 8.69
N ARG A 55 10.49 36.61 8.63
CA ARG A 55 9.57 36.95 7.53
C ARG A 55 10.35 37.01 6.22
N ASN A 56 9.78 36.45 5.15
CA ASN A 56 10.42 36.24 3.84
C ASN A 56 11.64 35.30 3.92
N TYR A 57 11.60 34.30 4.81
CA TYR A 57 12.67 33.30 4.90
C TYR A 57 12.88 32.56 3.58
N ASN A 58 11.81 32.30 2.82
CA ASN A 58 11.83 31.82 1.42
C ASN A 58 12.70 30.57 1.22
N ASN A 59 12.79 29.76 2.27
CA ASN A 59 13.61 28.55 2.33
C ASN A 59 13.00 27.54 3.32
N TRP A 60 11.67 27.54 3.48
CA TRP A 60 10.99 26.53 4.30
C TRP A 60 10.98 25.22 3.53
N TYR A 61 11.35 24.11 4.17
CA TYR A 61 11.41 22.83 3.50
C TYR A 61 10.91 21.67 4.36
N ILE A 62 10.48 20.61 3.68
CA ILE A 62 10.32 19.26 4.24
C ILE A 62 11.24 18.33 3.44
N VAL A 63 12.10 17.56 4.13
CA VAL A 63 12.90 16.49 3.53
C VAL A 63 12.23 15.16 3.83
N LEU A 64 12.10 14.36 2.78
CA LEU A 64 11.41 13.07 2.80
C LEU A 64 12.38 11.94 2.45
N ASP A 65 12.31 10.84 3.20
CA ASP A 65 12.82 9.52 2.80
C ASP A 65 11.63 8.59 2.54
N LEU A 66 11.34 8.34 1.25
CA LEU A 66 10.24 7.45 0.85
C LEU A 66 10.57 5.97 1.02
N THR A 67 11.68 5.63 1.68
CA THR A 67 12.21 4.28 1.97
C THR A 67 12.72 3.50 0.75
N ALA A 68 12.22 3.80 -0.45
CA ALA A 68 12.64 3.26 -1.73
C ALA A 68 12.55 4.35 -2.82
N PRO A 69 13.19 4.17 -4.00
CA PRO A 69 13.02 5.10 -5.10
C PRO A 69 11.59 5.08 -5.67
N HIS A 70 10.91 6.23 -5.62
CA HIS A 70 9.62 6.45 -6.29
C HIS A 70 9.81 7.34 -7.52
N THR A 71 9.04 7.07 -8.57
CA THR A 71 8.90 8.00 -9.70
C THR A 71 7.69 8.88 -9.44
N ILE A 72 7.91 10.17 -9.22
CA ILE A 72 6.86 11.16 -8.97
C ILE A 72 6.60 11.95 -10.24
N THR A 73 5.33 12.14 -10.59
CA THR A 73 4.88 12.87 -11.78
C THR A 73 3.90 14.00 -11.48
N ARG A 74 3.32 14.04 -10.27
CA ARG A 74 2.54 15.17 -9.77
C ARG A 74 2.74 15.36 -8.27
N VAL A 75 2.52 16.57 -7.81
CA VAL A 75 2.46 16.93 -6.39
C VAL A 75 1.14 17.67 -6.15
N ALA A 76 0.50 17.44 -5.00
CA ALA A 76 -0.63 18.24 -4.56
C ALA A 76 -0.32 18.94 -3.24
N VAL A 77 -0.87 20.13 -3.08
CA VAL A 77 -0.79 20.91 -1.85
C VAL A 77 -2.17 21.38 -1.42
N ASN A 78 -2.40 21.36 -0.11
CA ASN A 78 -3.53 21.99 0.53
C ASN A 78 -3.03 23.07 1.48
N ASN A 79 -3.19 24.32 1.09
CA ASN A 79 -2.90 25.47 1.94
C ASN A 79 -3.92 25.57 3.09
N TYR A 80 -3.63 26.40 4.09
CA TYR A 80 -4.59 26.66 5.18
C TYR A 80 -5.78 27.52 4.71
N GLY A 81 -5.52 28.45 3.78
CA GLY A 81 -6.52 29.28 3.10
C GLY A 81 -6.65 30.70 3.65
N ASP A 82 -5.73 31.16 4.50
CA ASP A 82 -5.78 32.49 5.10
C ASP A 82 -5.03 33.57 4.31
N THR A 83 -4.45 33.22 3.17
CA THR A 83 -3.55 34.04 2.35
C THR A 83 -2.23 34.41 3.02
N ASP A 84 -2.20 34.80 4.28
CA ASP A 84 -0.98 35.25 4.98
C ASP A 84 0.12 34.18 5.01
N HIS A 85 -0.29 32.95 5.27
CA HIS A 85 0.59 31.79 5.42
C HIS A 85 0.56 30.86 4.19
N ASP A 86 -0.25 31.17 3.18
CA ASP A 86 -0.42 30.33 2.02
C ASP A 86 0.81 30.38 1.11
N ILE A 87 1.23 29.19 0.64
CA ILE A 87 2.32 29.03 -0.31
C ILE A 87 1.93 29.70 -1.63
N ALA A 88 2.87 30.47 -2.20
CA ALA A 88 2.76 31.08 -3.52
C ALA A 88 3.68 30.37 -4.54
N ALA A 89 4.86 29.93 -4.09
CA ALA A 89 5.83 29.22 -4.93
C ALA A 89 6.60 28.14 -4.16
N PHE A 90 6.96 27.07 -4.87
CA PHE A 90 7.82 26.02 -4.36
C PHE A 90 8.67 25.39 -5.47
N THR A 91 9.74 24.70 -5.08
CA THR A 91 10.52 23.80 -5.92
C THR A 91 10.49 22.40 -5.32
N LEU A 92 10.15 21.40 -6.12
CA LEU A 92 10.33 20.00 -5.75
C LEU A 92 11.72 19.55 -6.20
N GLN A 93 12.49 19.00 -5.28
CA GLN A 93 13.86 18.56 -5.51
C GLN A 93 14.03 17.10 -5.13
N LYS A 94 15.02 16.44 -5.74
CA LYS A 94 15.30 15.02 -5.53
C LYS A 94 16.77 14.76 -5.20
N SER A 95 17.04 13.66 -4.51
CA SER A 95 18.39 13.12 -4.34
C SER A 95 18.40 11.60 -4.35
N GLN A 96 19.40 11.01 -5.02
CA GLN A 96 19.59 9.55 -5.01
C GLN A 96 20.21 9.05 -3.69
N GLY A 97 21.07 9.87 -3.07
CA GLY A 97 21.78 9.55 -1.83
C GLY A 97 21.19 10.26 -0.62
N GLY A 98 21.32 9.64 0.56
CA GLY A 98 20.96 10.25 1.83
C GLY A 98 22.01 11.29 2.26
N SER A 99 21.79 11.91 3.43
CA SER A 99 22.67 12.98 3.95
C SER A 99 24.16 12.62 3.92
N PRO A 100 25.05 13.46 3.33
CA PRO A 100 24.75 14.74 2.70
C PRO A 100 24.04 14.56 1.34
N TYR A 101 22.89 15.21 1.21
CA TYR A 101 22.08 15.15 -0.01
C TYR A 101 22.74 15.91 -1.16
N ASN A 102 22.60 15.37 -2.38
CA ASN A 102 22.89 16.08 -3.62
C ASN A 102 21.56 16.45 -4.29
N TRP A 103 21.05 17.66 -4.03
CA TRP A 103 19.74 18.09 -4.50
C TRP A 103 19.76 18.50 -5.97
N GLU A 104 18.80 17.97 -6.73
CA GLU A 104 18.51 18.35 -8.11
C GLU A 104 17.07 18.84 -8.20
N ASP A 105 16.86 20.00 -8.84
CA ASP A 105 15.53 20.53 -9.10
C ASP A 105 14.78 19.64 -10.11
N VAL A 106 13.51 19.34 -9.81
CA VAL A 106 12.63 18.56 -10.68
C VAL A 106 11.59 19.47 -11.33
N VAL A 107 10.93 20.30 -10.52
CA VAL A 107 9.95 21.28 -10.99
C VAL A 107 9.96 22.49 -10.06
N THR A 108 9.76 23.68 -10.64
CA THR A 108 9.48 24.91 -9.90
C THR A 108 8.08 25.39 -10.27
N VAL A 109 7.26 25.63 -9.26
CA VAL A 109 5.89 26.10 -9.37
C VAL A 109 5.84 27.50 -8.76
N THR A 110 5.27 28.46 -9.49
CA THR A 110 5.23 29.89 -9.10
C THR A 110 3.82 30.46 -9.07
N ASN A 111 2.81 29.60 -9.16
CA ASN A 111 1.41 29.99 -9.35
C ASN A 111 0.48 29.21 -8.41
N VAL A 112 0.94 28.88 -7.20
CA VAL A 112 0.06 28.31 -6.17
C VAL A 112 -0.93 29.38 -5.74
N GLN A 113 -2.22 29.06 -5.75
CA GLN A 113 -3.29 29.98 -5.36
C GLN A 113 -3.39 30.10 -3.84
N GLY A 114 -3.38 31.32 -3.33
CA GLY A 114 -3.66 31.64 -1.93
C GLY A 114 -5.14 31.91 -1.68
N GLY A 115 -5.52 32.04 -0.41
CA GLY A 115 -6.89 32.30 0.02
C GLY A 115 -7.83 31.11 -0.15
N THR A 116 -7.29 29.90 -0.29
CA THR A 116 -8.05 28.67 -0.49
C THR A 116 -7.38 27.49 0.22
N ASP A 117 -8.20 26.63 0.82
CA ASP A 117 -7.79 25.34 1.38
C ASP A 117 -8.05 24.17 0.42
N GLN A 118 -8.58 24.48 -0.77
CA GLN A 118 -8.85 23.49 -1.80
C GLN A 118 -7.55 22.91 -2.35
N ARG A 119 -7.59 21.61 -2.64
CA ARG A 119 -6.46 20.87 -3.20
C ARG A 119 -6.01 21.47 -4.53
N GLN A 120 -4.71 21.69 -4.68
CA GLN A 120 -4.10 22.17 -5.91
C GLN A 120 -3.05 21.18 -6.39
N GLU A 121 -3.15 20.76 -7.65
CA GLU A 121 -2.28 19.74 -8.24
C GLU A 121 -1.37 20.35 -9.29
N PHE A 122 -0.10 19.98 -9.25
CA PHE A 122 0.93 20.41 -10.18
C PHE A 122 1.62 19.19 -10.77
N GLY A 123 1.67 19.10 -12.09
CA GLY A 123 2.22 17.96 -12.83
C GLY A 123 3.15 18.39 -13.96
N GLU A 124 3.17 17.59 -15.04
CA GLU A 124 4.02 17.82 -16.23
C GLU A 124 5.53 17.72 -15.96
N PHE A 125 5.91 17.01 -14.91
CA PHE A 125 7.29 16.65 -14.62
C PHE A 125 7.41 15.15 -14.37
N GLN A 126 8.65 14.67 -14.32
CA GLN A 126 8.95 13.32 -13.86
C GLN A 126 10.31 13.33 -13.15
N GLY A 127 10.38 12.72 -11.97
CA GLY A 127 11.64 12.45 -11.30
C GLY A 127 11.59 11.13 -10.56
N THR A 128 12.69 10.38 -10.57
CA THR A 128 12.83 9.13 -9.80
C THR A 128 13.91 9.28 -8.76
N ALA A 129 13.58 9.11 -7.48
CA ALA A 129 14.51 9.16 -6.37
C ALA A 129 13.90 8.58 -5.09
N ARG A 130 14.74 8.23 -4.12
CA ARG A 130 14.32 7.85 -2.75
C ARG A 130 14.10 9.07 -1.87
N TYR A 131 15.00 10.06 -1.96
CA TYR A 131 14.94 11.26 -1.13
C TYR A 131 14.38 12.43 -1.92
N TRP A 132 13.47 13.16 -1.29
CA TRP A 132 12.80 14.31 -1.90
C TRP A 132 12.84 15.51 -0.95
N ARG A 133 12.86 16.71 -1.49
CA ARG A 133 12.73 17.95 -0.74
C ARG A 133 11.66 18.82 -1.37
N PHE A 134 10.62 19.11 -0.59
CA PHE A 134 9.62 20.11 -0.94
C PHE A 134 10.09 21.45 -0.37
N LEU A 135 10.58 22.35 -1.23
CA LEU A 135 11.17 23.62 -0.85
C LEU A 135 10.20 24.76 -1.20
N ILE A 136 9.59 25.37 -0.19
CA ILE A 136 8.74 26.54 -0.34
C ILE A 136 9.63 27.77 -0.46
N THR A 137 9.57 28.40 -1.62
CA THR A 137 10.40 29.55 -2.00
C THR A 137 9.67 30.87 -1.84
N GLU A 138 8.34 30.85 -1.69
CA GLU A 138 7.52 32.05 -1.46
C GLU A 138 6.19 31.71 -0.79
N THR A 139 5.77 32.55 0.17
CA THR A 139 4.38 32.65 0.65
C THR A 139 3.86 34.05 0.35
N TYR A 140 2.54 34.21 0.20
CA TYR A 140 1.95 35.48 -0.30
C TYR A 140 2.32 36.72 0.52
N TRP A 141 2.51 36.57 1.84
CA TRP A 141 2.87 37.69 2.72
C TRP A 141 4.19 37.49 3.47
N GLY A 142 4.96 36.47 3.08
CA GLY A 142 6.27 36.16 3.63
C GLY A 142 6.25 35.53 5.02
N TRP A 143 5.09 35.13 5.54
CA TRP A 143 5.03 34.38 6.79
C TRP A 143 5.33 32.90 6.56
N GLN A 144 5.67 32.18 7.63
CA GLN A 144 5.88 30.74 7.57
C GLN A 144 4.65 30.01 6.99
N PRO A 145 4.84 28.93 6.22
CA PRO A 145 3.73 28.25 5.59
C PRO A 145 2.83 27.56 6.60
N TRP A 146 1.52 27.60 6.37
CA TRP A 146 0.56 26.70 7.01
C TRP A 146 0.06 25.71 5.96
N LEU A 147 0.72 24.55 5.91
CA LEU A 147 0.46 23.51 4.91
C LEU A 147 -0.32 22.37 5.56
N ARG A 148 -1.54 22.10 5.07
CA ARG A 148 -2.40 21.03 5.57
C ARG A 148 -2.00 19.67 5.02
N GLU A 149 -1.81 19.54 3.71
CA GLU A 149 -1.43 18.28 3.08
C GLU A 149 -0.44 18.48 1.94
N LEU A 150 0.48 17.53 1.79
CA LEU A 150 1.45 17.37 0.71
C LEU A 150 1.34 15.95 0.17
N ASP A 151 0.73 15.81 -1.01
CA ASP A 151 0.59 14.51 -1.66
C ASP A 151 1.53 14.36 -2.86
N PHE A 152 1.91 13.13 -3.16
CA PHE A 152 2.66 12.78 -4.37
C PHE A 152 1.89 11.79 -5.23
N TYR A 153 1.77 12.09 -6.51
CA TYR A 153 1.28 11.15 -7.52
C TYR A 153 2.48 10.56 -8.25
N GLY A 154 2.54 9.24 -8.31
CA GLY A 154 3.69 8.57 -8.87
C GLY A 154 3.39 7.23 -9.48
N VAL A 155 4.40 6.72 -10.17
CA VAL A 155 4.44 5.34 -10.65
C VAL A 155 4.91 4.47 -9.51
N THR A 156 4.04 3.58 -9.06
CA THR A 156 4.44 2.46 -8.20
C THR A 156 4.68 1.25 -9.09
N MET A 157 5.91 0.72 -9.08
CA MET A 157 6.20 -0.58 -9.66
C MET A 157 5.60 -1.66 -8.77
N GLY A 158 4.89 -2.61 -9.38
CA GLY A 158 4.27 -3.69 -8.65
C GLY A 158 3.64 -4.72 -9.56
N PHE A 159 2.84 -5.59 -8.98
CA PHE A 159 2.03 -6.56 -9.72
C PHE A 159 0.67 -6.70 -9.06
N SER A 160 -0.33 -6.98 -9.88
CA SER A 160 -1.71 -7.21 -9.44
C SER A 160 -1.92 -8.68 -9.13
N VAL A 161 -2.55 -8.96 -7.99
CA VAL A 161 -2.94 -10.30 -7.58
C VAL A 161 -4.45 -10.34 -7.38
N ARG A 162 -5.12 -11.24 -8.08
CA ARG A 162 -6.53 -11.60 -7.88
C ARG A 162 -6.61 -13.03 -7.38
N ALA A 163 -7.29 -13.25 -6.25
CA ALA A 163 -7.53 -14.57 -5.70
C ALA A 163 -9.02 -14.89 -5.77
N GLN A 164 -9.36 -16.04 -6.36
CA GLN A 164 -10.73 -16.50 -6.51
C GLN A 164 -10.91 -17.83 -5.76
N SER A 165 -11.77 -17.82 -4.75
CA SER A 165 -12.17 -18.97 -3.94
C SER A 165 -13.61 -19.36 -4.25
N TYR A 166 -13.86 -20.67 -4.20
CA TYR A 166 -15.12 -21.27 -4.62
C TYR A 166 -15.45 -22.42 -3.68
N ALA A 167 -16.58 -22.32 -2.98
CA ALA A 167 -17.15 -23.43 -2.22
C ALA A 167 -18.05 -24.27 -3.12
N TYR A 168 -18.29 -25.53 -2.77
CA TYR A 168 -19.02 -26.47 -3.63
C TYR A 168 -20.44 -26.01 -3.96
N ASP A 169 -21.11 -25.36 -3.00
CA ASP A 169 -22.48 -24.87 -3.17
C ASP A 169 -22.53 -23.46 -3.79
N ASP A 170 -21.40 -22.84 -4.13
CA ASP A 170 -21.41 -21.52 -4.75
C ASP A 170 -21.94 -21.56 -6.19
N PRO A 171 -22.74 -20.55 -6.62
CA PRO A 171 -23.19 -20.43 -8.00
C PRO A 171 -22.02 -20.47 -8.99
N GLY A 172 -22.11 -21.36 -9.97
CA GLY A 172 -21.10 -21.55 -11.00
C GLY A 172 -19.91 -22.43 -10.62
N PHE A 173 -19.92 -23.07 -9.43
CA PHE A 173 -18.90 -24.05 -9.06
C PHE A 173 -18.79 -25.21 -10.07
N LEU A 174 -19.93 -25.61 -10.66
CA LEU A 174 -20.03 -26.70 -11.65
C LEU A 174 -20.05 -26.21 -13.11
N ASP A 175 -19.97 -24.90 -13.37
CA ASP A 175 -20.08 -24.33 -14.73
C ASP A 175 -18.78 -24.49 -15.55
N GLY A 176 -17.67 -24.85 -14.90
CA GLY A 176 -16.41 -25.22 -15.53
C GLY A 176 -16.00 -26.67 -15.19
N PRO A 177 -14.86 -27.16 -15.71
CA PRO A 177 -14.32 -28.42 -15.23
C PRO A 177 -14.11 -28.30 -13.71
N TYR A 178 -14.60 -29.31 -12.98
CA TYR A 178 -14.48 -29.38 -11.53
C TYR A 178 -13.02 -29.05 -11.15
N GLY A 179 -12.81 -28.07 -10.26
CA GLY A 179 -11.46 -27.66 -9.84
C GLY A 179 -10.76 -26.55 -10.63
N GLU A 180 -11.35 -26.03 -11.71
CA GLU A 180 -10.80 -24.85 -12.41
C GLU A 180 -11.32 -23.51 -11.87
N THR A 181 -12.24 -23.57 -10.92
CA THR A 181 -12.96 -22.43 -10.35
C THR A 181 -12.16 -21.70 -9.27
N THR A 182 -11.29 -22.42 -8.54
CA THR A 182 -10.37 -21.84 -7.54
C THR A 182 -8.98 -21.64 -8.14
N TYR A 183 -8.49 -20.41 -8.13
CA TYR A 183 -7.19 -20.05 -8.71
C TYR A 183 -6.76 -18.67 -8.25
N ILE A 184 -5.52 -18.32 -8.57
CA ILE A 184 -5.03 -16.94 -8.51
C ILE A 184 -4.69 -16.46 -9.92
N VAL A 185 -4.72 -15.15 -10.12
CA VAL A 185 -4.21 -14.48 -11.31
C VAL A 185 -3.19 -13.46 -10.85
N VAL A 186 -1.97 -13.57 -11.36
CA VAL A 186 -0.92 -12.59 -11.15
C VAL A 186 -0.62 -11.95 -12.49
N ASP A 187 -0.87 -10.65 -12.63
CA ASP A 187 -0.61 -9.90 -13.88
C ASP A 187 -1.20 -10.56 -15.14
N GLY A 188 -2.46 -10.98 -15.02
CA GLY A 188 -3.20 -11.69 -16.07
C GLY A 188 -2.80 -13.16 -16.26
N GLN A 189 -1.78 -13.66 -15.56
CA GLN A 189 -1.39 -15.07 -15.59
C GLN A 189 -2.10 -15.87 -14.50
N LYS A 190 -2.98 -16.79 -14.92
CA LYS A 190 -3.66 -17.74 -14.03
C LYS A 190 -2.68 -18.79 -13.50
N SER A 191 -2.75 -19.08 -12.21
CA SER A 191 -2.10 -20.21 -11.54
C SER A 191 -3.10 -20.95 -10.66
N LYS A 192 -3.07 -22.28 -10.70
CA LYS A 192 -3.94 -23.19 -9.93
C LYS A 192 -3.13 -24.36 -9.37
N ILE A 193 -3.73 -25.18 -8.51
CA ILE A 193 -3.16 -26.49 -8.14
C ILE A 193 -3.47 -27.47 -9.28
N ASP A 194 -2.43 -28.07 -9.89
CA ASP A 194 -2.55 -28.77 -11.18
C ASP A 194 -2.86 -30.27 -11.05
N GLU A 195 -2.69 -30.88 -9.88
CA GLU A 195 -2.86 -32.33 -9.67
C GLU A 195 -3.78 -32.65 -8.48
N GLY A 196 -4.72 -33.59 -8.68
CA GLY A 196 -5.51 -34.21 -7.62
C GLY A 196 -6.23 -33.21 -6.73
N LEU A 197 -7.33 -32.62 -7.22
CA LEU A 197 -8.13 -31.63 -6.50
C LEU A 197 -8.44 -32.09 -5.08
N LYS A 198 -7.87 -31.38 -4.13
CA LYS A 198 -8.24 -31.54 -2.73
C LYS A 198 -9.02 -30.31 -2.32
N ARG A 199 -10.25 -30.58 -1.91
CA ARG A 199 -11.04 -29.73 -1.01
C ARG A 199 -10.14 -29.14 0.07
N GLY A 200 -10.48 -27.98 0.62
CA GLY A 200 -9.73 -27.36 1.70
C GLY A 200 -8.98 -26.10 1.26
N HIS A 201 -7.97 -25.72 2.04
CA HIS A 201 -7.18 -24.53 1.80
C HIS A 201 -6.11 -24.79 0.75
N GLN A 202 -5.94 -23.85 -0.16
CA GLN A 202 -4.83 -23.81 -1.11
C GLN A 202 -4.02 -22.55 -0.83
N VAL A 203 -2.70 -22.71 -0.83
CA VAL A 203 -1.75 -21.64 -0.54
C VAL A 203 -0.83 -21.47 -1.74
N PHE A 204 -0.66 -20.22 -2.18
CA PHE A 204 0.31 -19.82 -3.17
C PHE A 204 1.30 -18.85 -2.53
N VAL A 205 2.58 -19.05 -2.80
CA VAL A 205 3.67 -18.19 -2.33
C VAL A 205 4.26 -17.47 -3.54
N LEU A 206 4.24 -16.15 -3.53
CA LEU A 206 4.78 -15.33 -4.62
C LEU A 206 6.09 -14.67 -4.20
N ASN A 207 6.97 -14.50 -5.19
CA ASN A 207 8.11 -13.61 -5.07
C ASN A 207 7.61 -12.16 -4.97
N GLU A 208 8.02 -11.45 -3.92
CA GLU A 208 7.61 -10.08 -3.61
C GLU A 208 8.14 -9.01 -4.57
N GLN A 209 9.13 -9.35 -5.40
CA GLN A 209 9.69 -8.45 -6.41
C GLN A 209 9.11 -8.69 -7.81
N THR A 210 8.76 -9.95 -8.13
CA THR A 210 8.41 -10.34 -9.51
C THR A 210 7.00 -10.88 -9.68
N GLY A 211 6.28 -11.16 -8.59
CA GLY A 211 4.96 -11.79 -8.62
C GLY A 211 4.98 -13.27 -9.04
N GLN A 212 6.14 -13.84 -9.38
CA GLN A 212 6.24 -15.24 -9.77
C GLN A 212 5.78 -16.16 -8.64
N VAL A 213 4.95 -17.15 -8.96
CA VAL A 213 4.59 -18.22 -8.02
C VAL A 213 5.83 -19.08 -7.79
N VAL A 214 6.42 -18.99 -6.60
CA VAL A 214 7.64 -19.73 -6.24
C VAL A 214 7.33 -21.02 -5.48
N ASN A 215 6.15 -21.13 -4.89
CA ASN A 215 5.67 -22.35 -4.26
C ASN A 215 4.13 -22.36 -4.21
N LYS A 216 3.52 -23.54 -4.18
CA LYS A 216 2.08 -23.72 -3.99
C LYS A 216 1.79 -25.08 -3.35
N ALA A 217 0.77 -25.15 -2.51
CA ALA A 217 0.37 -26.37 -1.80
C ALA A 217 -1.13 -26.36 -1.51
N ASP A 218 -1.72 -27.55 -1.42
CA ASP A 218 -3.10 -27.79 -0.99
C ASP A 218 -3.13 -28.56 0.34
N PHE A 219 -4.17 -28.30 1.13
CA PHE A 219 -4.39 -28.90 2.43
C PHE A 219 -5.88 -29.23 2.57
N ASP A 220 -6.25 -30.52 2.60
CA ASP A 220 -7.64 -30.96 2.85
C ASP A 220 -8.03 -30.73 4.30
N THR A 221 -8.20 -29.46 4.67
CA THR A 221 -8.57 -29.08 6.02
C THR A 221 -9.91 -29.69 6.39
N TYR A 222 -10.86 -29.87 5.49
CA TYR A 222 -12.10 -30.57 5.83
C TYR A 222 -11.89 -32.06 6.13
N GLY A 223 -11.16 -32.78 5.27
CA GLY A 223 -11.09 -34.24 5.28
C GLY A 223 -9.89 -34.87 6.02
N ASP A 224 -8.82 -34.11 6.24
CA ASP A 224 -7.61 -34.53 6.95
C ASP A 224 -7.48 -33.75 8.27
N ALA A 225 -7.54 -34.47 9.39
CA ALA A 225 -7.42 -33.90 10.72
C ALA A 225 -6.07 -33.20 10.97
N GLU A 226 -5.02 -33.58 10.25
CA GLU A 226 -3.67 -33.00 10.37
C GLU A 226 -3.42 -31.85 9.38
N ALA A 227 -4.32 -31.61 8.42
CA ALA A 227 -4.10 -30.65 7.34
C ALA A 227 -3.89 -29.22 7.83
N ALA A 228 -4.60 -28.79 8.88
CA ALA A 228 -4.37 -27.48 9.50
C ALA A 228 -2.95 -27.33 10.04
N THR A 229 -2.46 -28.32 10.79
CA THR A 229 -1.08 -28.33 11.32
C THR A 229 -0.05 -28.36 10.19
N LYS A 230 -0.29 -29.15 9.13
CA LYS A 230 0.58 -29.18 7.93
C LYS A 230 0.62 -27.83 7.23
N MET A 231 -0.51 -27.14 7.13
CA MET A 231 -0.60 -25.81 6.53
C MET A 231 0.14 -24.77 7.36
N GLU A 232 -0.05 -24.76 8.68
CA GLU A 232 0.67 -23.87 9.59
C GLU A 232 2.19 -24.10 9.53
N ALA A 233 2.64 -25.35 9.46
CA ALA A 233 4.04 -25.69 9.26
C ALA A 233 4.57 -25.20 7.90
N PHE A 234 3.80 -25.36 6.82
CA PHE A 234 4.13 -24.83 5.49
C PHE A 234 4.28 -23.31 5.53
N LEU A 235 3.29 -22.59 6.06
CA LEU A 235 3.30 -21.14 6.20
C LEU A 235 4.40 -20.65 7.15
N GLY A 236 4.78 -21.46 8.14
CA GLY A 236 5.91 -21.21 9.05
C GLY A 236 7.26 -21.19 8.31
N ASN A 237 7.43 -22.08 7.34
CA ASN A 237 8.64 -22.22 6.52
C ASN A 237 8.71 -21.24 5.34
N VAL A 238 7.65 -20.47 5.07
CA VAL A 238 7.69 -19.40 4.06
C VAL A 238 8.69 -18.32 4.50
N ALA A 239 9.64 -18.00 3.62
CA ALA A 239 10.63 -16.96 3.86
C ALA A 239 9.98 -15.60 4.16
N GLN A 240 10.56 -14.84 5.08
CA GLN A 240 10.11 -13.49 5.42
C GLN A 240 10.05 -12.60 4.17
N GLY A 241 9.01 -11.79 4.08
CA GLY A 241 8.78 -10.88 2.96
C GLY A 241 8.04 -11.47 1.75
N ARG A 242 7.96 -12.80 1.61
CA ARG A 242 7.18 -13.42 0.51
C ARG A 242 5.70 -13.08 0.61
N ILE A 243 5.04 -13.01 -0.53
CA ILE A 243 3.58 -12.83 -0.58
C ILE A 243 2.91 -14.18 -0.37
N ILE A 244 1.89 -14.22 0.49
CA ILE A 244 1.07 -15.39 0.77
C ILE A 244 -0.34 -15.10 0.23
N VAL A 245 -0.84 -15.98 -0.62
CA VAL A 245 -2.22 -15.98 -1.09
C VAL A 245 -2.88 -17.27 -0.63
N VAL A 246 -4.02 -17.15 0.05
CA VAL A 246 -4.81 -18.30 0.52
C VAL A 246 -6.18 -18.25 -0.14
N VAL A 247 -6.64 -19.38 -0.67
CA VAL A 247 -8.00 -19.57 -1.19
C VAL A 247 -8.57 -20.89 -0.71
N VAL A 248 -9.89 -20.99 -0.57
CA VAL A 248 -10.55 -22.25 -0.23
C VAL A 248 -11.23 -22.85 -1.47
N HIS A 249 -11.11 -24.17 -1.64
CA HIS A 249 -11.80 -24.96 -2.65
C HIS A 249 -12.77 -25.95 -1.97
N ASP A 250 -14.03 -26.00 -2.44
CA ASP A 250 -15.13 -26.83 -1.92
C ASP A 250 -15.54 -26.48 -0.47
N SER A 251 -14.68 -26.77 0.50
CA SER A 251 -14.97 -26.64 1.92
C SER A 251 -13.66 -26.57 2.72
N GLY A 252 -13.56 -25.57 3.60
CA GLY A 252 -12.35 -25.29 4.37
C GLY A 252 -12.51 -25.54 5.88
N GLU A 253 -13.74 -25.69 6.36
CA GLU A 253 -14.02 -25.84 7.78
C GLU A 253 -13.57 -27.20 8.33
N GLN A 254 -12.93 -27.17 9.51
CA GLN A 254 -12.58 -28.36 10.26
C GLN A 254 -13.56 -28.66 11.40
N ALA A 255 -13.74 -29.95 11.69
CA ALA A 255 -14.53 -30.41 12.84
C ALA A 255 -13.78 -30.38 14.20
N GLY A 256 -12.43 -30.34 14.22
CA GLY A 256 -11.64 -30.57 15.45
C GLY A 256 -10.37 -29.71 15.66
N GLY A 257 -10.05 -28.79 14.75
CA GLY A 257 -9.00 -27.78 14.83
C GLY A 257 -9.37 -26.66 13.85
N GLN A 258 -8.72 -25.50 13.83
CA GLN A 258 -8.91 -24.55 12.73
C GLN A 258 -7.53 -24.02 12.39
N SER A 259 -7.23 -23.89 11.10
CA SER A 259 -6.01 -23.25 10.66
C SER A 259 -5.96 -21.80 11.14
N SER A 260 -4.97 -21.43 11.96
CA SER A 260 -4.83 -20.05 12.41
C SER A 260 -4.05 -19.21 11.40
N LEU A 261 -4.76 -18.33 10.70
CA LEU A 261 -4.15 -17.33 9.82
C LEU A 261 -3.92 -15.98 10.53
N ALA A 262 -4.23 -15.88 11.82
CA ALA A 262 -4.04 -14.67 12.63
C ALA A 262 -2.58 -14.14 12.62
N PRO A 263 -1.52 -14.99 12.64
CA PRO A 263 -0.14 -14.51 12.52
C PRO A 263 0.16 -13.78 11.19
N TYR A 264 -0.73 -13.89 10.20
CA TYR A 264 -0.61 -13.31 8.87
C TYR A 264 -1.62 -12.17 8.62
N GLY A 265 -2.30 -11.72 9.68
CA GLY A 265 -3.19 -10.56 9.67
C GLY A 265 -4.68 -10.86 9.53
N SER A 266 -5.06 -12.14 9.37
CA SER A 266 -6.46 -12.56 9.24
C SER A 266 -7.24 -12.35 10.53
N THR A 267 -8.46 -11.84 10.38
CA THR A 267 -9.46 -11.69 11.44
C THR A 267 -10.48 -12.83 11.45
N VAL A 268 -10.47 -13.68 10.41
CA VAL A 268 -11.36 -14.85 10.30
C VAL A 268 -10.80 -15.99 11.14
N THR A 269 -11.42 -16.25 12.28
CA THR A 269 -10.99 -17.30 13.21
C THR A 269 -11.59 -18.68 12.92
N ARG A 270 -12.64 -18.74 12.09
CA ARG A 270 -13.34 -19.96 11.74
C ARG A 270 -14.15 -19.80 10.45
N LEU A 271 -14.11 -20.82 9.61
CA LEU A 271 -15.01 -20.96 8.46
C LEU A 271 -16.23 -21.82 8.83
N GLY A 272 -17.39 -21.43 8.32
CA GLY A 272 -18.62 -22.22 8.33
C GLY A 272 -18.62 -23.28 7.24
N HIS A 273 -19.62 -24.16 7.28
CA HIS A 273 -19.78 -25.21 6.28
C HIS A 273 -19.89 -24.64 4.87
N ARG A 274 -18.95 -25.01 4.00
CA ARG A 274 -18.92 -24.58 2.58
C ARG A 274 -18.99 -23.06 2.42
N GLU A 275 -18.29 -22.33 3.29
CA GLU A 275 -17.95 -20.94 3.03
C GLU A 275 -16.72 -20.86 2.12
N SER A 276 -16.74 -19.96 1.13
CA SER A 276 -15.53 -19.60 0.38
C SER A 276 -14.78 -18.49 1.11
N TYR A 277 -13.44 -18.51 0.99
CA TYR A 277 -12.55 -17.57 1.67
C TYR A 277 -11.31 -17.32 0.82
N ALA A 278 -10.89 -16.06 0.74
CA ALA A 278 -9.66 -15.66 0.09
C ALA A 278 -8.92 -14.58 0.89
N MET A 279 -7.60 -14.64 0.87
CA MET A 279 -6.70 -13.68 1.54
C MET A 279 -5.43 -13.46 0.74
N ILE A 280 -4.95 -12.22 0.70
CA ILE A 280 -3.65 -11.82 0.16
C ILE A 280 -2.91 -11.02 1.23
N THR A 281 -1.69 -11.46 1.58
CA THR A 281 -0.88 -10.86 2.64
C THR A 281 0.62 -11.03 2.38
N LYS A 282 1.46 -10.46 3.24
CA LYS A 282 2.92 -10.62 3.24
C LYS A 282 3.33 -11.43 4.48
N LYS A 283 4.30 -12.32 4.33
CA LYS A 283 4.97 -12.94 5.48
C LYS A 283 5.74 -11.85 6.24
N GLY A 284 5.32 -11.55 7.46
CA GLY A 284 5.88 -10.50 8.31
C GLY A 284 4.79 -9.60 8.90
N PRO A 285 5.09 -8.32 9.19
CA PRO A 285 4.07 -7.34 9.58
C PRO A 285 2.96 -7.23 8.53
N LYS A 286 1.73 -6.99 9.00
CA LYS A 286 0.55 -6.83 8.14
C LYS A 286 0.75 -5.62 7.20
N PRO A 287 0.73 -5.80 5.86
CA PRO A 287 0.87 -4.69 4.92
C PRO A 287 -0.41 -3.85 4.82
N SER A 288 -0.30 -2.58 4.41
CA SER A 288 -1.48 -1.71 4.18
C SER A 288 -2.41 -2.25 3.08
N TRP A 289 -1.84 -2.93 2.07
CA TRP A 289 -2.58 -3.59 0.99
C TRP A 289 -3.14 -4.99 1.35
N PHE A 290 -3.06 -5.41 2.62
CA PHE A 290 -3.69 -6.66 3.07
C PHE A 290 -5.18 -6.69 2.72
N VAL A 291 -5.64 -7.82 2.18
CA VAL A 291 -7.07 -8.02 1.91
C VAL A 291 -7.48 -9.45 2.27
N GLU A 292 -8.62 -9.58 2.92
CA GLU A 292 -9.30 -10.87 3.15
C GLU A 292 -10.81 -10.71 2.93
N LYS A 293 -11.46 -11.79 2.50
CA LYS A 293 -12.91 -11.87 2.40
C LYS A 293 -13.37 -13.29 2.60
N ARG A 294 -14.59 -13.45 3.10
CA ARG A 294 -15.36 -14.69 3.03
C ARG A 294 -16.75 -14.43 2.49
N SER A 295 -17.35 -15.44 1.89
CA SER A 295 -18.76 -15.48 1.55
C SER A 295 -19.44 -16.61 2.31
N ALA A 296 -20.66 -16.34 2.77
CA ALA A 296 -21.53 -17.37 3.35
C ALA A 296 -21.87 -18.45 2.31
N LEU A 297 -22.41 -19.57 2.77
CA LEU A 297 -22.93 -20.66 1.94
C LEU A 297 -23.75 -20.13 0.75
N ARG A 298 -23.38 -20.53 -0.48
CA ARG A 298 -24.03 -20.15 -1.76
C ARG A 298 -23.91 -18.67 -2.14
N ALA A 299 -23.10 -17.88 -1.44
CA ALA A 299 -22.92 -16.46 -1.69
C ALA A 299 -21.56 -16.14 -2.34
N GLY A 300 -20.75 -17.16 -2.66
CA GLY A 300 -19.55 -16.98 -3.45
C GLY A 300 -19.83 -16.86 -4.95
N PRO A 301 -18.77 -16.82 -5.77
CA PRO A 301 -17.37 -16.94 -5.34
C PRO A 301 -16.87 -15.79 -4.49
N THR A 302 -15.90 -16.09 -3.64
CA THR A 302 -15.14 -15.07 -2.93
C THR A 302 -13.98 -14.61 -3.80
N ILE A 303 -13.94 -13.32 -4.11
CA ILE A 303 -12.85 -12.71 -4.88
C ILE A 303 -12.25 -11.58 -4.05
N VAL A 304 -10.92 -11.56 -3.97
CA VAL A 304 -10.13 -10.45 -3.42
C VAL A 304 -9.04 -10.07 -4.41
N GLU A 305 -8.69 -8.78 -4.43
CA GLU A 305 -7.71 -8.20 -5.34
C GLU A 305 -6.80 -7.25 -4.55
N ALA A 306 -5.52 -7.26 -4.86
CA ALA A 306 -4.54 -6.33 -4.31
C ALA A 306 -3.48 -5.98 -5.35
N PHE A 307 -3.04 -4.73 -5.34
CA PHE A 307 -1.80 -4.33 -6.00
C PHE A 307 -0.65 -4.42 -4.99
N ILE A 308 0.43 -5.10 -5.37
CA ILE A 308 1.58 -5.35 -4.49
C ILE A 308 2.75 -4.50 -4.97
N PRO A 309 3.13 -3.44 -4.22
CA PRO A 309 4.30 -2.64 -4.53
C PRO A 309 5.59 -3.45 -4.42
N THR A 310 6.47 -3.30 -5.40
CA THR A 310 7.83 -3.85 -5.36
C THR A 310 8.78 -2.77 -4.89
N GLY A 311 9.28 -2.88 -3.65
CA GLY A 311 10.38 -2.04 -3.19
C GLY A 311 11.67 -2.44 -3.90
N ARG A 312 12.38 -1.49 -4.50
CA ARG A 312 13.79 -1.65 -4.85
C ARG A 312 14.65 -0.94 -3.82
#